data_AF-A0A969PGL3-F1
#
_entry.id   AF-A0A969PGL3-F1
#
_cell.length_a   1.000
_cell.length_b   1.000
_cell.length_c   1.000
_cell.angle_alpha   90.00
_cell.angle_beta   90.00
_cell.angle_gamma   90.00
#
_symmetry.space_group_name_H-M   'P 1'
#
loop_
_entity.id
_entity.type
_entity.pdbx_description
1 polymer ?
#
loop_
_entity_poly.entity_id
_entity_poly.type
_entity_poly.pdbx_seq_one_letter_code
_entity_poly.pdbx_strand_id
1 'polypeptide(L)' 'LEPKALVMGVSVSDGRYVPAGAIITTQEQADNLPFITAEYPLRRLNSAVVHVNTQLATGYGQQQFNRERKAA' A
#
# COMPACT_ATOMS: atom_id res chain seq x y z
N LEU A 1 -0.70 5.50 -2.74
CA LEU A 1 0.33 6.53 -2.48
C LEU A 1 1.63 6.06 -3.09
N GLU A 2 2.36 6.93 -3.78
CA GLU A 2 3.70 6.64 -4.28
C GLU A 2 4.78 6.95 -3.23
N PRO A 3 6.04 6.52 -3.44
CA PRO A 3 7.11 6.74 -2.46
C PRO A 3 7.28 8.22 -2.08
N LYS A 4 7.52 8.47 -0.79
CA LYS A 4 7.74 9.82 -0.23
C LYS A 4 6.54 10.78 -0.38
N ALA A 5 5.35 10.29 -0.71
CA ALA A 5 4.14 11.10 -0.67
C ALA A 5 3.68 11.36 0.77
N LEU A 6 3.15 12.56 1.04
CA LEU A 6 2.53 12.94 2.30
C LEU A 6 1.09 13.40 2.03
N VAL A 7 0.14 12.88 2.80
CA VAL A 7 -1.26 13.32 2.82
C VAL A 7 -1.60 13.71 4.25
N MET A 8 -2.04 14.94 4.47
CA MET A 8 -2.28 15.47 5.81
C MET A 8 -3.57 16.26 5.86
N GLY A 9 -4.48 15.87 6.76
CA GLY A 9 -5.70 16.64 7.06
C GLY A 9 -6.74 16.66 5.94
N VAL A 10 -6.68 15.73 4.99
CA VAL A 10 -7.56 15.69 3.81
C VAL A 10 -8.01 14.26 3.50
N SER A 11 -9.08 14.14 2.71
CA SER A 11 -9.58 12.85 2.21
C SER A 11 -9.25 12.67 0.74
N VAL A 12 -8.66 11.52 0.38
CA VAL A 12 -8.38 11.15 -1.01
C VAL A 12 -9.52 10.28 -1.52
N SER A 13 -10.15 10.68 -2.62
CA SER A 13 -11.22 9.90 -3.25
C SER A 13 -10.72 8.57 -3.82
N ASP A 14 -11.62 7.59 -3.90
CA ASP A 14 -11.33 6.28 -4.46
C ASP A 14 -10.78 6.35 -5.88
N GLY A 15 -9.90 5.40 -6.21
CA GLY A 15 -9.30 5.30 -7.54
C GLY A 15 -8.30 6.40 -7.87
N ARG A 16 -7.90 7.24 -6.92
CA ARG A 16 -6.84 8.26 -7.10
C ARG A 16 -5.49 7.74 -6.61
N TYR A 17 -4.40 8.28 -7.17
CA TYR A 17 -3.06 8.10 -6.62
C TYR A 17 -2.41 9.44 -6.29
N VAL A 18 -1.46 9.42 -5.37
CA VAL A 18 -0.65 10.58 -4.98
C VAL A 18 0.75 10.38 -5.57
N PRO A 19 1.23 11.26 -6.44
CA PRO A 19 2.56 11.16 -7.06
C PRO A 19 3.70 11.15 -6.05
N ALA A 20 4.83 10.56 -6.44
CA ALA A 20 6.00 10.48 -5.59
C ALA A 20 6.48 11.87 -5.12
N GLY A 21 6.79 11.99 -3.84
CA GLY A 21 7.24 13.24 -3.23
C GLY A 21 6.19 14.35 -3.08
N ALA A 22 4.94 14.14 -3.52
CA ALA A 22 3.89 15.15 -3.39
C ALA A 22 3.46 15.32 -1.92
N ILE A 23 3.19 16.57 -1.54
CA ILE A 23 2.66 16.94 -0.22
C ILE A 23 1.25 17.51 -0.45
N ILE A 24 0.23 16.78 0.02
CA ILE A 24 -1.18 17.14 -0.14
C ILE A 24 -1.72 17.55 1.23
N THR A 25 -2.05 18.84 1.37
CA THR A 25 -2.47 19.45 2.65
C THR A 25 -3.79 20.21 2.56
N THR A 26 -4.34 20.41 1.35
CA THR A 26 -5.67 21.00 1.15
C THR A 26 -6.61 20.02 0.44
N GLN A 27 -7.90 20.11 0.75
CA GLN A 27 -8.89 19.22 0.15
C GLN A 27 -8.97 19.42 -1.37
N GLU A 28 -8.83 20.66 -1.85
CA GLU A 28 -8.76 20.98 -3.28
C GLU A 28 -7.61 20.25 -4.01
N GLN A 29 -6.43 20.12 -3.38
CA GLN A 29 -5.33 19.34 -3.95
C GLN A 29 -5.71 17.85 -4.04
N ALA A 30 -6.35 17.31 -3.01
CA ALA A 30 -6.80 15.92 -2.99
C ALA A 30 -7.88 15.65 -4.06
N ASP A 31 -8.81 16.58 -4.22
CA ASP A 31 -9.91 16.51 -5.19
C ASP A 31 -9.41 16.55 -6.64
N ASN A 32 -8.23 17.12 -6.88
CA ASN A 32 -7.58 17.22 -8.19
C ASN A 32 -6.52 16.16 -8.48
N LEU A 33 -6.32 15.17 -7.59
CA LEU A 33 -5.38 14.07 -7.83
C LEU A 33 -5.68 13.29 -9.12
N PRO A 34 -4.68 12.69 -9.77
CA PRO A 34 -4.92 11.85 -10.94
C PRO A 34 -5.61 10.53 -10.58
N PHE A 35 -6.39 9.99 -11.52
CA PHE A 35 -6.98 8.66 -11.41
C PHE A 35 -5.97 7.56 -11.77
N ILE A 36 -6.14 6.39 -11.15
CA ILE A 36 -5.47 5.15 -11.49
C ILE A 36 -6.11 4.62 -12.78
N THR A 37 -5.40 4.74 -13.89
CA THR A 37 -5.84 4.23 -15.20
C THR A 37 -5.28 2.84 -15.49
N ALA A 38 -5.66 2.24 -16.62
CA ALA A 38 -5.11 0.95 -17.05
C ALA A 38 -3.62 1.03 -17.42
N GLU A 39 -3.17 2.21 -17.83
CA GLU A 39 -1.80 2.55 -18.22
C GLU A 39 -0.94 2.94 -17.01
N TYR A 40 -1.56 3.25 -15.86
CA TYR A 40 -0.84 3.62 -14.66
C TYR A 40 0.11 2.48 -14.22
N PRO A 41 1.44 2.71 -14.20
CA PRO A 41 2.42 1.63 -14.01
C PRO A 41 2.25 0.86 -12.70
N LEU A 42 1.77 1.52 -11.64
CA LEU A 42 1.66 0.93 -10.31
C LEU A 42 0.26 0.37 -10.01
N ARG A 43 -0.70 0.34 -10.96
CA ARG A 43 -2.09 -0.06 -10.67
C ARG A 43 -2.23 -1.46 -10.04
N ARG A 44 -1.28 -2.36 -10.31
CA ARG A 44 -1.28 -3.75 -9.78
C ARG A 44 -0.27 -3.98 -8.66
N LEU A 45 0.52 -2.96 -8.29
CA LEU A 45 1.57 -3.12 -7.29
C LEU A 45 1.01 -3.59 -5.95
N ASN A 46 -0.06 -2.96 -5.45
CA ASN A 46 -0.64 -3.32 -4.15
C ASN A 46 -1.16 -4.76 -4.12
N SER A 47 -1.81 -5.23 -5.20
CA SER A 47 -2.29 -6.61 -5.29
C SER A 47 -1.14 -7.63 -5.23
N ALA A 48 -0.01 -7.34 -5.89
CA ALA A 48 1.18 -8.19 -5.83
C ALA A 48 1.81 -8.18 -4.43
N VAL A 49 1.90 -7.01 -3.77
CA VAL A 49 2.45 -6.89 -2.41
C VAL A 49 1.58 -7.63 -1.40
N VAL A 50 0.26 -7.52 -1.47
CA VAL A 50 -0.66 -8.28 -0.61
C VAL A 50 -0.45 -9.79 -0.81
N HIS A 51 -0.39 -10.26 -2.05
CA HIS A 51 -0.16 -11.67 -2.35
C HIS A 51 1.12 -12.22 -1.69
N VAL A 52 2.24 -11.50 -1.85
CA VAL A 52 3.52 -11.88 -1.26
C VAL A 52 3.46 -11.83 0.27
N ASN A 53 2.94 -10.75 0.85
CA ASN A 53 2.93 -10.58 2.31
C ASN A 53 2.01 -11.60 3.01
N THR A 54 0.91 -12.02 2.38
CA THR A 54 0.06 -13.10 2.91
C THR A 54 0.79 -14.44 2.94
N GLN A 55 1.58 -14.75 1.91
CA GLN A 55 2.41 -15.97 1.88
C GLN A 55 3.52 -15.90 2.95
N LEU A 56 4.18 -14.75 3.07
CA LEU A 56 5.21 -14.53 4.08
C LEU A 56 4.65 -14.69 5.50
N ALA A 57 3.50 -14.07 5.80
CA ALA A 57 2.84 -14.20 7.10
C ALA A 57 2.54 -15.67 7.44
N THR A 58 2.04 -16.43 6.46
CA THR A 58 1.81 -17.86 6.61
C THR A 58 3.09 -18.62 6.92
N GLY A 59 4.16 -18.36 6.16
CA GLY A 59 5.47 -18.99 6.37
C GLY A 59 6.06 -18.67 7.74
N TYR A 60 6.02 -17.41 8.18
CA TYR A 60 6.50 -17.01 9.50
C TYR A 60 5.69 -17.67 10.64
N GLY A 61 4.36 -17.74 10.51
CA GLY A 61 3.51 -18.43 11.48
C GLY A 61 3.83 -19.92 11.60
N GLN A 62 4.07 -20.61 10.48
CA GLN A 62 4.49 -22.02 10.49
C GLN A 62 5.87 -22.22 11.13
N GLN A 63 6.83 -21.33 10.83
CA GLN A 63 8.15 -21.39 11.46
C GLN A 63 8.06 -21.20 12.98
N GLN A 64 7.25 -20.25 13.44
CA GLN A 64 7.03 -20.01 14.86
C GLN A 64 6.40 -21.24 15.54
N PHE A 65 5.32 -21.78 14.98
CA PHE A 65 4.68 -22.99 15.48
C PHE A 65 5.66 -24.17 15.58
N ASN A 66 6.49 -24.37 14.55
CA ASN A 66 7.49 -25.43 14.54
C ASN A 66 8.60 -25.23 15.58
N ARG A 67 8.98 -23.98 15.87
CA ARG A 67 9.95 -23.66 16.93
C ARG A 67 9.37 -23.96 18.31
N GLU A 68 8.13 -23.53 18.56
CA GLU A 68 7.42 -23.79 19.83
C GLU A 68 7.28 -25.30 20.07
N ARG A 69 6.92 -26.08 19.04
CA ARG A 69 6.83 -27.54 19.13
C ARG A 69 8.14 -28.27 19.41
N LYS A 70 9.28 -27.73 18.96
CA LYS A 70 10.61 -28.33 19.22
C LYS A 70 11.12 -28.01 20.62
N ALA A 71 10.58 -26.98 21.27
CA ALA A 71 10.98 -26.53 22.60
C ALA A 71 10.14 -27.13 23.74
N ALA A 72 9.03 -27.82 23.41
CA ALA A 72 8.17 -28.55 24.32
C ALA A 72 8.53 -30.05 24.34
#